data_AF-A0A0E0EFT3-F1
#
_entry.id   AF-A0A0E0EFT3-F1
#
_cell.length_a   1.000
_cell.length_b   1.000
_cell.length_c   1.000
_cell.angle_alpha   90.00
_cell.angle_beta   90.00
_cell.angle_gamma   90.00
#
_symmetry.space_group_name_H-M   'P 1'
#
loop_
_entity.id
_entity.type
_entity.pdbx_description
1 polymer ?
#
loop_
_entity_poly.entity_id
_entity_poly.type
_entity_poly.pdbx_seq_one_letter_code
_entity_poly.pdbx_strand_id
1 'polypeptide(L)'
;MVPSLVNSIGCPRVGLGYCDVKNSKHLRWTGEYIEKRSGIKCLDWDLMKLVTGIKIICYPTERSTAEEAMFTQDELSKLVKDTHKYEGKIRKRSFMNAYNEMVEARQLIPKAQKQLEDLVKEAKDACEAE
;
A
#
# COMPACT_ATOMS: atom_id res chain seq x y z
N MET A 1 32.82 10.38 -20.18
CA MET A 1 31.88 11.48 -19.83
C MET A 1 30.54 10.82 -19.52
N VAL A 2 30.18 10.65 -18.25
CA VAL A 2 28.88 10.05 -17.85
C VAL A 2 28.03 11.07 -17.12
N PRO A 3 27.30 11.98 -17.81
CA PRO A 3 26.39 12.87 -17.10
C PRO A 3 25.04 12.91 -17.81
N SER A 4 24.20 11.89 -17.69
CA SER A 4 22.79 12.02 -18.13
C SER A 4 21.77 11.07 -17.50
N LEU A 5 22.13 9.87 -17.05
CA LEU A 5 21.12 8.87 -16.68
C LEU A 5 20.73 8.81 -15.19
N VAL A 6 21.36 9.61 -14.33
CA VAL A 6 21.03 9.64 -12.90
C VAL A 6 19.76 10.43 -12.56
N ASN A 7 19.21 11.21 -13.50
CA ASN A 7 18.15 12.17 -13.20
C ASN A 7 16.73 11.78 -13.66
N SER A 8 16.52 10.59 -14.25
CA SER A 8 15.19 10.18 -14.76
C SER A 8 14.61 8.92 -14.12
N ILE A 9 15.38 8.21 -13.28
CA ILE A 9 14.82 7.10 -12.50
C ILE A 9 14.39 7.68 -11.16
N GLY A 10 13.16 8.22 -11.13
CA GLY A 10 12.50 8.53 -9.86
C GLY A 10 12.61 7.30 -8.96
N CYS A 11 13.35 7.43 -7.87
CA CYS A 11 13.70 6.29 -7.04
C CYS A 11 12.42 5.54 -6.62
N PRO A 12 12.28 4.23 -6.89
CA PRO A 12 11.04 3.50 -6.60
C PRO A 12 10.65 3.54 -5.12
N ARG A 13 11.66 3.64 -4.22
CA ARG A 13 11.46 3.89 -2.79
C ARG A 13 10.81 5.25 -2.50
N VAL A 14 11.14 6.27 -3.27
CA VAL A 14 10.54 7.61 -3.16
C VAL A 14 9.08 7.60 -3.62
N GLY A 15 8.73 6.80 -4.64
CA GLY A 15 7.34 6.60 -5.07
C GLY A 15 6.48 5.96 -3.99
N LEU A 16 6.98 4.93 -3.28
CA LEU A 16 6.29 4.34 -2.13
C LEU A 16 6.13 5.34 -0.99
N GLY A 17 7.23 6.01 -0.61
CA GLY A 17 7.22 7.01 0.44
C GLY A 17 6.24 8.14 0.15
N TYR A 18 6.10 8.56 -1.11
CA TYR A 18 5.16 9.60 -1.51
C TYR A 18 3.69 9.17 -1.37
N CYS A 19 3.32 7.98 -1.88
CA CYS A 19 1.96 7.45 -1.77
C CYS A 19 1.56 7.15 -0.32
N ASP A 20 2.47 6.54 0.46
CA ASP A 20 2.27 6.28 1.88
C ASP A 20 2.11 7.60 2.67
N VAL A 21 2.97 8.61 2.44
CA VAL A 21 2.88 9.91 3.14
C VAL A 21 1.59 10.64 2.80
N LYS A 22 1.21 10.71 1.51
CA LYS A 22 -0.02 11.40 1.05
C LYS A 22 -1.27 10.84 1.73
N ASN A 23 -1.38 9.51 1.83
CA ASN A 23 -2.57 8.85 2.36
C ASN A 23 -2.48 8.53 3.86
N SER A 24 -1.29 8.63 4.47
CA SER A 24 -1.02 8.24 5.87
C SER A 24 -1.98 8.87 6.88
N LYS A 25 -2.17 10.20 6.84
CA LYS A 25 -3.00 10.91 7.82
C LYS A 25 -4.45 10.44 7.80
N HIS A 26 -5.02 10.28 6.59
CA HIS A 26 -6.40 9.85 6.42
C HIS A 26 -6.58 8.37 6.83
N LEU A 27 -5.60 7.53 6.49
CA LEU A 27 -5.59 6.12 6.89
C LEU A 27 -5.50 5.95 8.41
N ARG A 28 -4.58 6.67 9.06
CA ARG A 28 -4.40 6.63 10.52
C ARG A 28 -5.65 7.12 11.24
N TRP A 29 -6.23 8.24 10.81
CA TRP A 29 -7.48 8.76 11.37
C TRP A 29 -8.64 7.77 11.22
N THR A 30 -8.73 7.09 10.08
CA THR A 30 -9.75 6.05 9.85
C THR A 30 -9.48 4.81 10.73
N GLY A 31 -8.22 4.43 10.91
CA GLY A 31 -7.81 3.36 11.83
C GLY A 31 -8.22 3.66 13.28
N GLU A 32 -7.96 4.88 13.77
CA GLU A 32 -8.43 5.33 15.09
C GLU A 32 -9.95 5.28 15.22
N TYR A 33 -10.67 5.64 14.16
CA TYR A 33 -12.13 5.57 14.15
C TYR A 33 -12.63 4.11 14.23
N ILE A 34 -11.99 3.19 13.51
CA ILE A 34 -12.30 1.75 13.56
C ILE A 34 -12.03 1.21 14.96
N GLU A 35 -10.88 1.55 15.55
CA GLU A 35 -10.52 1.14 16.90
C GLU A 35 -11.54 1.61 17.94
N LYS A 36 -11.98 2.88 17.88
CA LYS A 36 -12.99 3.43 18.78
C LYS A 36 -14.38 2.78 18.63
N ARG A 37 -14.75 2.32 17.44
CA ARG A 37 -16.09 1.78 17.15
C ARG A 37 -16.19 0.27 17.35
N SER A 38 -15.10 -0.44 17.16
CA SER A 38 -15.07 -1.90 17.06
C SER A 38 -14.05 -2.56 17.98
N GLY A 39 -13.22 -1.77 18.68
CA GLY A 39 -12.23 -2.26 19.63
C GLY A 39 -11.09 -3.04 18.97
N ILE A 40 -10.92 -2.92 17.64
CA ILE A 40 -9.83 -3.55 16.91
C ILE A 40 -8.62 -2.63 17.01
N LYS A 41 -7.47 -3.15 17.46
CA LYS A 41 -6.22 -2.39 17.53
C LYS A 41 -5.66 -2.13 16.13
N CYS A 42 -6.13 -1.08 15.48
CA CYS A 42 -5.74 -0.72 14.12
C CYS A 42 -4.54 0.23 14.08
N LEU A 43 -4.20 0.88 15.19
CA LEU A 43 -3.08 1.82 15.25
C LEU A 43 -1.72 1.16 14.98
N ASP A 44 -1.55 -0.09 15.41
CA ASP A 44 -0.33 -0.89 15.21
C ASP A 44 -0.21 -1.47 13.79
N TRP A 45 -1.23 -1.31 12.95
CA TRP A 45 -1.21 -1.86 11.59
C TRP A 45 -0.31 -1.03 10.66
N ASP A 46 0.34 -1.72 9.71
CA ASP A 46 0.97 -1.06 8.57
C ASP A 46 -0.08 -0.34 7.72
N LEU A 47 0.34 0.68 6.96
CA LEU A 47 -0.54 1.44 6.07
C LEU A 47 -1.22 0.53 5.02
N MET A 48 -0.55 -0.54 4.54
CA MET A 48 -1.23 -1.51 3.67
C MET A 48 -2.27 -2.34 4.40
N LYS A 49 -1.97 -2.82 5.61
CA LYS A 49 -2.96 -3.58 6.38
C LYS A 49 -4.17 -2.70 6.68
N LEU A 50 -3.97 -1.41 6.98
CA LEU A 50 -5.06 -0.44 7.15
C LEU A 50 -5.91 -0.25 5.90
N VAL A 51 -5.29 0.07 4.75
CA VAL A 51 -6.05 0.34 3.52
C VAL A 51 -6.80 -0.90 3.04
N THR A 52 -6.21 -2.09 3.19
CA THR A 52 -6.87 -3.36 2.89
C THR A 52 -8.06 -3.61 3.83
N GLY A 53 -7.93 -3.33 5.12
CA GLY A 53 -9.04 -3.48 6.08
C GLY A 53 -10.22 -2.56 5.73
N ILE A 54 -9.91 -1.34 5.29
CA ILE A 54 -10.93 -0.37 4.86
C ILE A 54 -11.57 -0.80 3.53
N LYS A 55 -10.82 -1.40 2.61
CA LYS A 55 -11.37 -2.02 1.41
C LYS A 55 -12.37 -3.13 1.77
N ILE A 56 -12.02 -4.02 2.71
CA ILE A 56 -12.90 -5.09 3.17
C ILE A 56 -14.19 -4.53 3.79
N ILE A 57 -14.10 -3.44 4.57
CA ILE A 57 -15.29 -2.74 5.09
C ILE A 57 -16.15 -2.20 3.93
N CYS A 58 -15.54 -1.57 2.93
CA CYS A 58 -16.29 -0.93 1.83
C CYS A 58 -16.92 -1.95 0.87
N TYR A 59 -16.21 -3.07 0.65
CA TYR A 59 -16.49 -4.11 -0.34
C TYR A 59 -16.26 -5.51 0.26
N PRO A 60 -17.12 -5.95 1.20
CA PRO A 60 -16.94 -7.22 1.90
C PRO A 60 -17.13 -8.46 1.00
N THR A 61 -17.56 -8.29 -0.25
CA THR A 61 -17.66 -9.37 -1.25
C THR A 61 -16.46 -9.43 -2.19
N GLU A 62 -15.64 -8.38 -2.28
CA GLU A 62 -14.50 -8.28 -3.20
C GLU A 62 -13.17 -8.45 -2.45
N ARG A 63 -13.04 -9.60 -1.77
CA ARG A 63 -11.82 -9.95 -1.03
C ARG A 63 -11.04 -11.01 -1.80
N SER A 64 -9.72 -10.88 -1.82
CA SER A 64 -8.82 -11.94 -2.25
C SER A 64 -8.22 -12.68 -1.05
N THR A 65 -7.84 -13.94 -1.23
CA THR A 65 -7.19 -14.76 -0.20
C THR A 65 -5.93 -14.12 0.37
N ALA A 66 -5.17 -13.39 -0.48
CA ALA A 66 -3.98 -12.67 -0.06
C ALA A 66 -4.29 -11.50 0.89
N GLU A 67 -5.44 -10.84 0.71
CA GLU A 67 -5.89 -9.77 1.60
C GLU A 67 -6.39 -10.32 2.93
N GLU A 68 -7.14 -11.43 2.90
CA GLU A 68 -7.63 -12.09 4.11
C GLU A 68 -6.47 -12.61 4.98
N ALA A 69 -5.38 -13.09 4.37
CA ALA A 69 -4.18 -13.52 5.07
C ALA A 69 -3.47 -12.40 5.86
N MET A 70 -3.77 -11.13 5.61
CA MET A 70 -3.23 -10.00 6.38
C MET A 70 -3.88 -9.84 7.77
N PHE A 71 -4.98 -10.55 8.01
CA PHE A 71 -5.81 -10.41 9.21
C PHE A 71 -6.03 -11.76 9.87
N THR A 72 -6.29 -11.73 11.17
CA THR A 72 -6.86 -12.87 11.88
C THR A 72 -8.34 -13.03 11.55
N GLN A 73 -8.87 -14.24 11.74
CA GLN A 73 -10.29 -14.52 11.49
C GLN A 73 -11.22 -13.68 12.39
N ASP A 74 -10.82 -13.37 13.63
CA ASP A 74 -11.57 -12.48 14.54
C ASP A 74 -11.62 -11.04 14.01
N GLU A 75 -10.47 -10.51 13.59
CA GLU A 75 -10.38 -9.16 13.00
C GLU A 75 -11.29 -9.05 11.77
N LEU A 76 -11.24 -10.02 10.84
CA LEU A 76 -12.10 -10.05 9.65
C LEU A 76 -13.58 -10.13 10.02
N SER A 77 -13.93 -11.03 10.93
CA SER A 77 -15.31 -11.20 11.35
C SER A 77 -15.89 -9.92 11.95
N LYS A 78 -15.11 -9.24 12.82
CA LYS A 78 -15.51 -7.94 13.39
C LYS A 78 -15.60 -6.85 12.33
N LEU A 79 -14.61 -6.72 11.44
CA LEU A 79 -14.62 -5.71 10.38
C LEU A 79 -15.89 -5.82 9.53
N VAL A 80 -16.24 -7.03 9.10
CA VAL A 80 -17.42 -7.29 8.28
C VAL A 80 -18.71 -7.06 9.08
N LYS A 81 -18.79 -7.56 10.32
CA LYS A 81 -19.98 -7.37 11.19
C LYS A 81 -20.25 -5.90 11.47
N ASP A 82 -19.20 -5.12 11.72
CA ASP A 82 -19.30 -3.72 12.09
C ASP A 82 -19.34 -2.77 10.89
N THR A 83 -19.40 -3.29 9.65
CA THR A 83 -19.45 -2.48 8.42
C THR A 83 -20.45 -1.33 8.49
N HIS A 84 -21.65 -1.60 9.01
CA HIS A 84 -22.73 -0.63 9.20
C HIS A 84 -22.36 0.55 10.12
N LYS A 85 -21.42 0.38 11.06
CA LYS A 85 -20.97 1.44 11.99
C LYS A 85 -20.10 2.50 11.31
N TYR A 86 -19.57 2.20 10.12
CA TYR A 86 -18.70 3.07 9.35
C TYR A 86 -19.40 3.74 8.16
N GLU A 87 -20.66 3.36 7.92
CA GLU A 87 -21.46 3.87 6.82
C GLU A 87 -21.61 5.40 6.92
N GLY A 88 -21.43 6.09 5.79
CA GLY A 88 -21.48 7.56 5.72
C GLY A 88 -20.22 8.30 6.19
N LYS A 89 -19.29 7.65 6.91
CA LYS A 89 -18.00 8.27 7.30
C LYS A 89 -16.87 7.95 6.32
N ILE A 90 -16.89 6.74 5.74
CA ILE A 90 -15.88 6.30 4.78
C ILE A 90 -16.43 6.51 3.36
N ARG A 91 -15.82 7.44 2.61
CA ARG A 91 -16.16 7.64 1.19
C ARG A 91 -15.49 6.55 0.35
N LYS A 92 -16.27 5.52 -0.03
CA LYS A 92 -15.81 4.33 -0.76
C LYS A 92 -14.91 4.65 -1.97
N ARG A 93 -15.35 5.57 -2.85
CA ARG A 93 -14.60 5.94 -4.07
C ARG A 93 -13.22 6.52 -3.76
N SER A 94 -13.13 7.45 -2.80
CA SER A 94 -11.87 8.09 -2.44
C SER A 94 -10.88 7.07 -1.86
N PHE A 95 -11.37 6.13 -1.05
CA PHE A 95 -10.55 5.07 -0.48
C PHE A 95 -10.07 4.05 -1.51
N MET A 96 -10.90 3.70 -2.50
CA MET A 96 -10.47 2.80 -3.57
C MET A 96 -9.39 3.40 -4.45
N ASN A 97 -9.45 4.70 -4.76
CA ASN A 97 -8.36 5.36 -5.47
C ASN A 97 -7.06 5.28 -4.65
N ALA A 98 -7.12 5.60 -3.35
CA ALA A 98 -5.97 5.49 -2.46
C ALA A 98 -5.40 4.05 -2.39
N TYR A 99 -6.28 3.05 -2.32
CA TYR A 99 -5.91 1.63 -2.36
C TYR A 99 -5.18 1.29 -3.67
N ASN A 100 -5.75 1.64 -4.82
CA ASN A 100 -5.16 1.36 -6.13
C ASN A 100 -3.80 2.06 -6.28
N GLU A 101 -3.69 3.35 -5.94
CA GLU A 101 -2.42 4.09 -5.97
C GLU A 101 -1.34 3.39 -5.13
N MET A 102 -1.67 2.86 -3.95
CA MET A 102 -0.72 2.17 -3.07
C MET A 102 -0.34 0.78 -3.61
N VAL A 103 -1.29 0.02 -4.13
CA VAL A 103 -1.03 -1.30 -4.73
C VAL A 103 -0.18 -1.16 -5.99
N GLU A 104 -0.52 -0.22 -6.87
CA GLU A 104 0.24 0.07 -8.09
C GLU A 104 1.68 0.47 -7.75
N ALA A 105 1.88 1.37 -6.78
CA ALA A 105 3.22 1.75 -6.32
C ALA A 105 4.03 0.53 -5.83
N ARG A 106 3.41 -0.39 -5.08
CA ARG A 106 4.08 -1.63 -4.62
C ARG A 106 4.40 -2.60 -5.74
N GLN A 107 3.59 -2.66 -6.80
CA GLN A 107 3.85 -3.50 -7.97
C GLN A 107 4.96 -2.94 -8.88
N LEU A 108 5.17 -1.62 -8.88
CA LEU A 108 6.21 -0.97 -9.69
C LEU A 108 7.61 -1.10 -9.08
N ILE A 109 7.73 -1.21 -7.76
CA ILE A 109 9.02 -1.35 -7.06
C ILE A 109 9.85 -2.54 -7.53
N PRO A 110 9.36 -3.79 -7.50
CA PRO A 110 10.18 -4.93 -7.86
C PRO A 110 10.61 -4.88 -9.33
N LYS A 111 9.77 -4.32 -10.21
CA LYS A 111 10.11 -4.11 -11.63
C LYS A 111 11.27 -3.13 -11.77
N ALA A 112 11.20 -2.01 -11.07
CA ALA A 112 12.25 -0.99 -11.14
C ALA A 112 13.54 -1.42 -10.40
N GLN A 113 13.44 -2.20 -9.33
CA GLN A 113 14.60 -2.83 -8.68
C GLN A 113 15.33 -3.76 -9.64
N LYS A 114 14.58 -4.65 -10.31
CA LYS A 114 15.16 -5.57 -11.29
C LYS A 114 15.84 -4.82 -12.45
N GLN A 115 15.19 -3.79 -12.99
CA GLN A 115 15.79 -2.96 -14.03
C GLN A 115 17.09 -2.28 -13.57
N LEU A 116 17.15 -1.82 -12.32
CA LEU A 116 18.36 -1.24 -11.76
C LEU A 116 19.47 -2.29 -11.60
N GLU A 117 19.13 -3.50 -11.15
CA GLU A 117 20.09 -4.61 -11.03
C GLU A 117 20.67 -5.02 -12.39
N ASP A 118 19.81 -5.11 -13.42
CA ASP A 118 20.23 -5.42 -14.80
C ASP A 118 21.19 -4.35 -15.34
N LEU A 119 20.88 -3.06 -15.13
CA LEU A 119 21.74 -1.94 -15.55
C LEU A 119 23.09 -1.92 -14.81
N VAL A 120 23.09 -2.20 -13.50
CA VAL A 120 24.33 -2.27 -12.71
C VAL A 120 25.20 -3.42 -13.17
N LYS A 121 24.60 -4.55 -13.55
CA LYS A 121 25.31 -5.71 -14.09
C LYS A 121 25.95 -5.37 -15.43
N GLU A 122 25.18 -4.82 -16.37
CA GLU A 122 25.68 -4.41 -17.69
C GLU A 122 26.84 -3.40 -17.58
N ALA A 123 26.74 -2.43 -16.67
CA ALA A 123 27.80 -1.46 -16.43
C ALA A 123 29.10 -2.09 -15.87
N LYS A 124 28.99 -3.15 -15.05
CA LYS A 124 30.16 -3.89 -14.55
C LYS A 124 30.82 -4.70 -15.66
N ASP A 125 30.03 -5.46 -16.40
CA ASP A 125 30.51 -6.27 -17.53
C ASP A 125 31.22 -5.40 -18.59
N ALA A 126 30.72 -4.19 -18.86
CA ALA A 126 31.35 -3.23 -19.77
C ALA A 126 32.67 -2.64 -19.24
N CYS A 127 32.84 -2.51 -17.92
CA CYS A 127 34.06 -2.01 -17.30
C CYS A 127 35.16 -3.09 -17.18
N GLU A 128 34.78 -4.38 -17.12
CA GLU A 128 35.71 -5.51 -17.03
C GLU A 128 36.19 -5.99 -18.41
N ALA A 129 35.54 -5.57 -19.49
CA ALA A 129 35.91 -5.87 -20.88
C ALA A 129 36.91 -4.87 -21.50
N GLU A 130 37.34 -3.84 -20.74
CA GLU A 130 38.31 -2.81 -21.14
C GLU A 130 39.69 -3.04 -20.50
#